data_AF-A0A0A2BF79-F1
#
_entry.id   AF-A0A0A2BF79-F1
#
_cell.length_a   1.000
_cell.length_b   1.000
_cell.length_c   1.000
_cell.angle_alpha   90.00
_cell.angle_beta   90.00
_cell.angle_gamma   90.00
#
_symmetry.space_group_name_H-M   'P 1'
#
loop_
_entity.id
_entity.type
_entity.pdbx_description
1 polymer ?
#
loop_
_entity_poly.entity_id
_entity_poly.type
_entity_poly.pdbx_seq_one_letter_code
_entity_poly.pdbx_strand_id
1 'polypeptide(L)'
;MHTSLFDSFFSDSFFAPYRTVYVVSDSQLEELKKRQHQEELDNLTESRKRLEANYQSRIKILDERETELKEELKALAPAEKEVVKA
;
A
#
# COMPACT_ATOMS: atom_id res chain seq x y z
N MET A 1 46.17 3.29 5.93
CA MET A 1 45.91 3.41 4.48
C MET A 1 44.40 3.28 4.30
N HIS A 2 43.71 4.37 3.93
CA HIS A 2 42.28 4.34 3.69
C HIS A 2 42.05 4.00 2.21
N THR A 3 41.73 2.74 1.93
CA THR A 3 41.29 2.32 0.60
C THR A 3 39.92 2.96 0.34
N SER A 4 39.83 3.80 -0.68
CA SER A 4 38.59 4.48 -1.04
C SER A 4 37.53 3.44 -1.40
N LEU A 5 36.30 3.60 -0.92
CA LEU A 5 35.19 2.71 -1.26
C LEU A 5 35.02 2.62 -2.77
N PHE A 6 35.28 3.71 -3.50
CA PHE A 6 35.34 3.71 -4.96
C PHE A 6 36.31 2.67 -5.51
N ASP A 7 37.53 2.60 -4.98
CA ASP A 7 38.58 1.68 -5.45
C ASP A 7 38.17 0.21 -5.24
N SER A 8 37.50 -0.08 -4.11
CA SER A 8 36.94 -1.41 -3.81
C SER A 8 35.75 -1.77 -4.71
N PHE A 9 34.89 -0.80 -5.05
CA PHE A 9 33.76 -1.00 -5.98
C PHE A 9 34.25 -1.24 -7.40
N PHE A 10 35.29 -0.52 -7.83
CA PHE A 10 35.89 -0.74 -9.15
C PHE A 10 36.63 -2.07 -9.20
N SER A 11 37.46 -2.39 -8.22
CA SER A 11 38.20 -3.65 -8.19
C SER A 11 37.27 -4.86 -8.20
N ASP A 12 36.28 -4.93 -7.31
CA ASP A 12 35.35 -6.08 -7.25
C ASP A 12 34.42 -6.17 -8.47
N SER A 13 34.12 -5.04 -9.13
CA SER A 13 33.22 -5.05 -10.29
C SER A 13 33.88 -5.56 -11.57
N PHE A 14 35.23 -5.51 -11.70
CA PHE A 14 35.93 -6.07 -12.87
C PHE A 14 36.13 -7.59 -12.79
N PHE A 15 36.08 -8.20 -11.60
CA PHE A 15 36.30 -9.64 -11.43
C PHE A 15 35.01 -10.49 -11.51
N ALA A 16 33.83 -9.87 -11.59
CA ALA A 16 32.55 -10.56 -11.79
C ALA A 16 32.15 -10.53 -13.28
N PRO A 17 31.94 -11.69 -13.94
CA PRO A 17 32.12 -11.78 -15.40
C PRO A 17 31.07 -11.08 -16.28
N TYR A 18 29.94 -10.54 -15.78
CA TYR A 18 28.92 -9.93 -16.65
C TYR A 18 28.06 -8.84 -15.98
N ARG A 19 28.65 -7.75 -15.48
CA ARG A 19 27.85 -6.53 -15.15
C ARG A 19 27.86 -5.56 -16.33
N THR A 20 26.68 -5.35 -16.92
CA THR A 20 26.47 -4.33 -17.95
C THR A 20 26.51 -2.94 -17.32
N VAL A 21 27.56 -2.19 -17.62
CA VAL A 21 27.70 -0.79 -17.18
C VAL A 21 27.19 0.10 -18.30
N TYR A 22 26.11 0.84 -18.04
CA TYR A 22 25.58 1.84 -18.96
C TYR A 22 26.28 3.18 -18.67
N VAL A 23 27.02 3.68 -19.65
CA VAL A 23 27.59 5.03 -19.57
C VAL A 23 26.50 6.00 -20.04
N VAL A 24 26.04 6.84 -19.13
CA VAL A 24 24.94 7.78 -19.34
C VAL A 24 25.50 9.18 -19.10
N SER A 25 25.13 10.16 -19.93
CA SER A 25 25.53 11.55 -19.68
C SER A 25 24.77 12.09 -18.46
N ASP A 26 25.34 13.09 -17.77
CA ASP A 26 24.71 13.70 -16.60
C ASP A 26 23.26 14.15 -16.88
N SER A 27 23.02 14.71 -18.06
CA SER A 27 21.67 15.12 -18.52
C SER A 27 20.68 13.96 -18.63
N GLN A 28 21.10 12.82 -19.18
CA GLN A 28 20.26 11.63 -19.31
C GLN A 28 19.99 10.98 -17.94
N LEU A 29 20.94 11.08 -17.01
CA LEU A 29 20.80 10.57 -15.65
C LEU A 29 19.79 11.39 -14.83
N GLU A 30 19.79 12.72 -14.99
CA GLU A 30 18.78 13.59 -14.39
C GLU A 30 17.37 13.30 -14.92
N GLU A 31 17.21 13.09 -16.22
CA GLU A 31 15.92 12.72 -16.81
C GLU A 31 15.41 11.36 -16.31
N LEU A 32 16.30 10.39 -16.10
CA LEU A 32 15.95 9.09 -15.54
C LEU A 32 15.51 9.22 -14.09
N LYS A 33 16.25 9.97 -13.26
CA LYS A 33 15.88 10.24 -11.86
C LYS A 33 14.52 10.92 -11.76
N LYS A 34 14.25 11.90 -12.63
CA LYS A 34 12.96 12.60 -12.65
C LYS A 34 11.81 11.65 -13.00
N ARG A 35 12.00 10.75 -13.97
CA ARG A 35 11.00 9.72 -14.32
C ARG A 35 10.76 8.74 -13.18
N GLN A 36 11.83 8.22 -12.57
CA GLN A 36 11.72 7.31 -11.41
C GLN A 36 10.95 7.97 -10.27
N HIS A 37 11.25 9.22 -9.95
CA HIS A 37 10.52 9.94 -8.91
C HIS A 37 9.04 10.13 -9.25
N GLN A 38 8.72 10.41 -10.51
CA GLN A 38 7.32 10.52 -10.95
C GLN A 38 6.60 9.17 -10.85
N GLU A 39 7.24 8.08 -11.26
CA GLU A 39 6.69 6.73 -11.14
C GLU A 39 6.47 6.35 -9.66
N GLU A 40 7.38 6.70 -8.76
CA GLU A 40 7.23 6.49 -7.31
C GLU A 40 6.02 7.26 -6.76
N LEU A 41 5.84 8.53 -7.16
CA LEU A 41 4.68 9.34 -6.76
C LEU A 41 3.37 8.77 -7.31
N ASP A 42 3.36 8.31 -8.56
CA ASP A 42 2.19 7.71 -9.20
C ASP A 42 1.82 6.39 -8.51
N ASN A 43 2.80 5.56 -8.18
CA ASN A 43 2.60 4.33 -7.42
C ASN A 43 2.05 4.60 -6.00
N LEU A 44 2.56 5.63 -5.33
CA LEU A 44 2.11 6.03 -4.00
C LEU A 44 0.64 6.52 -4.04
N THR A 45 0.31 7.36 -5.02
CA THR A 45 -1.04 7.89 -5.19
C THR A 45 -2.03 6.80 -5.56
N GLU A 46 -1.65 5.87 -6.43
CA GLU A 46 -2.50 4.71 -6.76
C GLU A 46 -2.71 3.81 -5.54
N SER A 47 -1.65 3.54 -4.77
CA SER A 47 -1.73 2.74 -3.55
C SER A 47 -2.65 3.37 -2.53
N ARG A 48 -2.58 4.70 -2.34
CA ARG A 48 -3.50 5.44 -1.48
C ARG A 48 -4.94 5.30 -1.94
N LYS A 49 -5.21 5.46 -3.24
CA LYS A 49 -6.56 5.35 -3.81
C LYS A 49 -7.14 3.95 -3.61
N ARG A 50 -6.33 2.90 -3.84
CA ARG A 50 -6.72 1.50 -3.60
C ARG A 50 -7.04 1.26 -2.13
N LEU A 51 -6.23 1.81 -1.23
CA LEU A 51 -6.44 1.70 0.21
C LEU A 51 -7.73 2.39 0.66
N GLU A 52 -7.98 3.60 0.17
CA GLU A 52 -9.21 4.35 0.46
C GLU A 52 -10.46 3.61 -0.02
N ALA A 53 -10.44 3.06 -1.23
CA ALA A 53 -11.54 2.24 -1.75
C ALA A 53 -11.79 0.98 -0.89
N ASN A 54 -10.73 0.34 -0.37
CA ASN A 54 -10.85 -0.81 0.51
C ASN A 54 -11.47 -0.44 1.87
N TYR A 55 -11.09 0.71 2.44
CA TYR A 55 -11.72 1.17 3.68
C TYR A 55 -13.19 1.52 3.47
N GLN A 56 -13.52 2.21 2.38
CA GLN A 56 -14.92 2.54 2.05
C GLN A 56 -15.77 1.27 1.87
N SER A 57 -15.25 0.23 1.22
CA SER A 57 -15.99 -1.03 1.10
C SER A 57 -16.17 -1.73 2.44
N ARG A 58 -15.13 -1.75 3.30
CA ARG A 58 -15.25 -2.30 4.65
C ARG A 58 -16.28 -1.57 5.50
N ILE A 59 -16.32 -0.24 5.43
CA ILE A 59 -17.31 0.56 6.15
C ILE A 59 -18.73 0.15 5.73
N LYS A 60 -19.00 0.06 4.42
CA LYS A 60 -20.32 -0.38 3.93
C LYS A 60 -20.73 -1.75 4.46
N ILE A 61 -19.82 -2.72 4.43
CA ILE A 61 -20.08 -4.07 4.96
C ILE A 61 -20.39 -4.03 6.46
N LEU A 62 -19.70 -3.17 7.22
CA LEU A 62 -19.96 -3.01 8.64
C LEU A 62 -21.30 -2.33 8.90
N ASP A 63 -21.66 -1.31 8.13
CA ASP A 63 -22.95 -0.63 8.21
C ASP A 63 -24.10 -1.61 7.91
N GLU A 64 -23.97 -2.41 6.84
CA GLU A 64 -24.94 -3.46 6.48
C GLU A 64 -25.11 -4.47 7.64
N ARG A 65 -24.00 -4.98 8.18
CA ARG A 65 -24.05 -5.90 9.34
C ARG A 65 -24.64 -5.27 10.60
N GLU A 66 -24.39 -4.00 10.84
CA GLU A 66 -24.99 -3.28 11.96
C GLU A 66 -26.51 -3.18 11.80
N THR A 67 -26.98 -2.91 10.57
CA THR A 67 -28.42 -2.88 10.28
C THR A 67 -29.06 -4.26 10.44
N GLU A 68 -28.43 -5.31 9.92
CA GLU A 68 -28.89 -6.71 10.09
C GLU A 68 -29.01 -7.08 11.57
N LEU A 69 -27.94 -6.84 12.36
CA LEU A 69 -27.95 -7.13 13.79
C LEU A 69 -29.00 -6.32 14.55
N LYS A 70 -29.24 -5.07 14.17
CA LYS A 70 -30.32 -4.26 14.77
C LYS A 70 -31.70 -4.83 14.45
N GLU A 71 -31.91 -5.36 13.26
CA GLU A 71 -33.17 -6.01 12.88
C GLU A 71 -33.35 -7.34 13.62
N GLU A 72 -32.30 -8.17 13.69
CA GLU A 72 -32.31 -9.41 14.47
C GLU A 72 -32.58 -9.15 15.96
N LEU A 73 -31.96 -8.12 16.55
CA LEU A 73 -32.22 -7.72 17.93
C LEU A 73 -33.67 -7.26 18.13
N LYS A 74 -34.28 -6.56 17.16
CA LYS A 74 -35.70 -6.19 17.23
C LYS A 74 -36.61 -7.41 17.13
N ALA A 75 -36.25 -8.40 16.31
CA ALA A 75 -37.01 -9.64 16.18
C ALA A 75 -36.91 -10.54 17.42
N LEU A 76 -35.75 -10.52 18.08
CA LEU A 76 -35.47 -11.25 19.33
C LEU A 76 -35.95 -10.52 20.58
N ALA A 77 -36.18 -9.20 20.51
CA ALA A 77 -36.76 -8.45 21.59
C ALA A 77 -38.14 -9.07 21.91
N PRO A 78 -38.34 -9.60 23.13
CA PRO A 78 -39.61 -10.24 23.46
C PRO A 78 -40.71 -9.20 23.26
N ALA A 79 -41.75 -9.58 22.52
CA ALA A 79 -42.99 -8.82 22.42
C ALA A 79 -43.33 -8.35 23.84
N GLU A 80 -43.31 -7.03 24.05
CA GLU A 80 -43.54 -6.46 25.36
C GLU A 80 -44.86 -7.01 25.92
N LYS A 81 -44.74 -7.83 26.96
CA LYS A 81 -45.76 -8.03 27.99
C LYS A 81 -47.05 -8.71 27.51
N GLU A 82 -47.00 -10.01 27.27
CA GLU A 82 -48.00 -10.86 27.92
C GLU A 82 -47.64 -10.94 29.41
N VAL A 83 -47.95 -9.86 30.15
CA VAL A 83 -48.10 -9.98 31.60
C VAL A 83 -49.34 -10.84 31.79
N VAL A 84 -49.07 -12.13 31.97
CA VAL A 84 -49.95 -13.14 32.54
C VAL A 84 -50.74 -12.49 33.67
N LYS A 85 -52.01 -12.17 33.39
CA LYS A 85 -53.02 -11.96 34.42
C LYS A 85 -53.42 -13.35 34.91
N ALA A 86 -52.79 -13.79 36.00
CA ALA A 86 -53.28 -14.85 36.86
C ALA A 86 -53.98 -14.22 38.08
#